data_AF-A0AAW2XNC3-F1
#
_entry.id   AF-A0AAW2XNC3-F1
#
_cell.length_a   1.000
_cell.length_b   1.000
_cell.length_c   1.000
_cell.angle_alpha   90.00
_cell.angle_beta   90.00
_cell.angle_gamma   90.00
#
_symmetry.space_group_name_H-M   'P 1'
#
loop_
_entity.id
_entity.type
_entity.pdbx_description
1 polymer ?
#
loop_
_entity_poly.entity_id
_entity_poly.type
_entity_poly.pdbx_seq_one_letter_code
_entity_poly.pdbx_strand_id
1 'polypeptide(L)'
;MEAYLRGLLVWEAVESDVEAELPENPTLNQLKVYEEKMQIFNLRKKFELLKMKETENVKEYIDRVMKVVNRMRLMGEDLPEKKIVEKVMVTLLERFEAKFSLLEGICRNSLFKKLANALQAVE
;
A
#
# COMPACT_ATOMS: atom_id res chain seq x y z
N MET A 1 24.56 3.06 -16.56
CA MET A 1 25.10 1.79 -16.02
C MET A 1 24.42 1.40 -14.71
N GLU A 2 24.20 2.34 -13.81
CA GLU A 2 23.54 2.12 -12.51
C GLU A 2 22.14 1.47 -12.59
N ALA A 3 21.29 1.89 -13.55
CA ALA A 3 19.95 1.31 -13.72
C ALA A 3 19.96 -0.17 -14.12
N TYR A 4 20.96 -0.59 -14.90
CA TYR A 4 21.15 -1.99 -15.30
C TYR A 4 21.58 -2.86 -14.10
N LEU A 5 22.50 -2.35 -13.28
CA LEU A 5 23.00 -3.05 -12.08
C LEU A 5 21.96 -3.16 -10.97
N ARG A 6 21.13 -2.12 -10.78
CA ARG A 6 19.96 -2.18 -9.88
C ARG A 6 18.91 -3.19 -10.36
N GLY A 7 18.74 -3.34 -11.68
CA GLY A 7 17.82 -4.31 -12.28
C GLY A 7 18.23 -5.77 -12.09
N LEU A 8 19.52 -6.04 -11.90
CA LEU A 8 20.07 -7.38 -11.68
C LEU A 8 20.24 -7.75 -10.19
N LEU A 9 19.90 -6.85 -9.25
CA LEU A 9 20.18 -6.99 -7.80
C LEU A 9 21.67 -7.23 -7.47
N VAL A 10 22.59 -6.81 -8.34
CA VAL A 10 24.06 -7.00 -8.18
C VAL A 10 24.70 -5.82 -7.43
N TRP A 11 23.94 -4.76 -7.13
CA TRP A 11 24.50 -3.55 -6.49
C TRP A 11 25.07 -3.81 -5.08
N GLU A 12 24.49 -4.76 -4.34
CA GLU A 12 24.97 -5.15 -3.00
C GLU A 12 26.35 -5.84 -3.06
N ALA A 13 26.70 -6.47 -4.19
CA ALA A 13 28.01 -7.08 -4.45
C ALA A 13 29.04 -6.12 -5.09
N VAL A 14 28.61 -4.90 -5.45
CA VAL A 14 29.55 -3.81 -5.82
C VAL A 14 29.96 -3.02 -4.57
N GLU A 15 29.09 -2.96 -3.56
CA GLU A 15 29.35 -2.30 -2.27
C GLU A 15 30.05 -3.23 -1.26
N SER A 16 29.95 -4.54 -1.43
CA SER A 16 30.69 -5.55 -0.68
C SER A 16 31.73 -6.17 -1.61
N ASP A 17 33.01 -6.26 -1.22
CA ASP A 17 34.11 -6.87 -2.00
C ASP A 17 33.93 -8.41 -2.18
N VAL A 18 32.75 -8.83 -2.62
CA VAL A 18 32.37 -10.21 -2.90
C VAL A 18 32.29 -10.36 -4.40
N GLU A 19 33.16 -11.22 -4.94
CA GLU A 19 33.27 -11.48 -6.37
C GLU A 19 31.96 -12.12 -6.88
N ALA A 20 31.08 -11.32 -7.48
CA ALA A 20 29.80 -11.77 -7.98
C ALA A 20 29.99 -12.58 -9.27
N GLU A 21 29.57 -13.84 -9.27
CA GLU A 21 29.42 -14.62 -10.50
C GLU A 21 28.40 -13.92 -11.41
N LEU A 22 28.88 -13.25 -12.46
CA LEU A 22 28.02 -12.57 -13.42
C LEU A 22 27.23 -13.63 -14.20
N PRO A 23 25.88 -13.64 -14.14
CA PRO A 23 25.10 -14.61 -14.90
C PRO A 23 25.29 -14.39 -16.40
N GLU A 24 25.36 -15.50 -17.17
CA GLU A 24 25.45 -15.48 -18.62
C GLU A 24 24.38 -14.55 -19.24
N ASN A 25 24.83 -13.72 -20.17
CA ASN A 25 24.06 -12.65 -20.80
C ASN A 25 22.63 -13.11 -21.16
N PRO A 26 21.60 -12.64 -20.44
CA PRO A 26 20.26 -13.14 -20.66
C PRO A 26 19.81 -12.72 -22.05
N THR A 27 19.37 -13.69 -22.87
CA THR A 27 18.84 -13.42 -24.22
C THR A 27 17.74 -12.35 -24.09
N LEU A 28 17.56 -11.44 -25.05
CA LEU A 28 16.56 -10.36 -24.98
C LEU A 28 15.16 -10.82 -24.49
N ASN A 29 14.78 -12.05 -24.83
CA ASN A 29 13.56 -12.69 -24.34
C ASN A 29 13.55 -12.93 -22.81
N GLN A 30 14.66 -13.33 -22.22
CA GLN A 30 14.83 -13.52 -20.77
C GLN A 30 14.79 -12.18 -20.02
N LEU A 31 15.43 -11.13 -20.56
CA LEU A 31 15.33 -9.77 -20.00
C LEU A 31 13.88 -9.27 -20.03
N LYS A 32 13.19 -9.44 -21.15
CA LYS A 32 11.78 -9.05 -21.28
C LYS A 32 10.88 -9.79 -20.29
N VAL A 33 11.05 -11.10 -20.13
CA VAL A 33 10.31 -11.91 -19.16
C VAL A 33 10.59 -11.45 -17.72
N TYR A 34 11.83 -11.09 -17.41
CA TYR A 34 12.19 -10.55 -16.09
C TYR A 34 11.51 -9.20 -15.82
N GLU A 35 11.51 -8.29 -16.80
CA GLU A 35 10.80 -7.01 -16.71
C GLU A 35 9.30 -7.19 -16.47
N GLU A 36 8.65 -8.08 -17.22
CA GLU A 36 7.21 -8.39 -17.06
C GLU A 36 6.92 -8.93 -15.65
N LYS A 37 7.74 -9.86 -15.15
CA LYS A 37 7.63 -10.37 -13.77
C LYS A 37 7.79 -9.28 -12.72
N MET A 38 8.78 -8.39 -12.90
CA MET A 38 9.03 -7.28 -11.99
C MET A 38 7.86 -6.29 -11.97
N GLN A 39 7.24 -6.03 -13.13
CA GLN A 39 6.06 -5.17 -13.22
C GLN A 39 4.86 -5.75 -12.46
N ILE A 40 4.57 -7.05 -12.62
CA ILE A 40 3.50 -7.73 -11.87
C ILE A 40 3.79 -7.68 -10.36
N PHE A 41 5.03 -7.96 -9.95
CA PHE A 41 5.45 -7.88 -8.55
C PHE A 41 5.22 -6.49 -7.95
N ASN A 42 5.61 -5.44 -8.67
CA ASN A 42 5.40 -4.06 -8.25
C ASN A 42 3.91 -3.70 -8.14
N LEU A 43 3.07 -4.21 -9.04
CA LEU A 43 1.62 -4.03 -8.97
C LEU A 43 1.00 -4.75 -7.76
N ARG A 44 1.44 -5.96 -7.45
CA ARG A 44 1.01 -6.71 -6.23
C ARG A 44 1.35 -5.92 -4.97
N LYS A 45 2.62 -5.48 -4.82
CA LYS A 45 3.03 -4.61 -3.71
C LYS A 45 2.20 -3.33 -3.63
N LYS A 46 1.95 -2.69 -4.77
CA LYS A 46 1.14 -1.47 -4.82
C LYS A 46 -0.30 -1.72 -4.36
N PHE A 47 -0.90 -2.86 -4.73
CA PHE A 47 -2.23 -3.26 -4.27
C PHE A 47 -2.26 -3.52 -2.76
N GLU A 48 -1.29 -4.27 -2.24
CA GLU A 48 -1.18 -4.58 -0.81
C GLU A 48 -1.03 -3.31 0.04
N LEU A 49 -0.17 -2.38 -0.37
CA LEU A 49 0.09 -1.12 0.33
C LEU A 49 -0.99 -0.05 0.09
N LEU A 50 -1.95 -0.30 -0.80
CA LEU A 50 -2.97 0.68 -1.13
C LEU A 50 -3.88 0.93 0.08
N LYS A 51 -3.85 2.16 0.59
CA LYS A 51 -4.74 2.64 1.66
C LYS A 51 -5.59 3.81 1.19
N MET A 52 -6.70 4.02 1.89
CA MET A 52 -7.55 5.17 1.70
C MET A 52 -6.88 6.41 2.33
N LYS A 53 -6.84 7.50 1.58
CA LYS A 53 -6.33 8.81 2.02
C LYS A 53 -7.40 9.56 2.80
N GLU A 54 -6.97 10.47 3.66
CA GLU A 54 -7.91 11.28 4.44
C GLU A 54 -8.76 12.23 3.60
N THR A 55 -8.19 12.74 2.51
CA THR A 55 -8.85 13.71 1.62
C THR A 55 -9.72 13.09 0.54
N GLU A 56 -9.59 11.79 0.30
CA GLU A 56 -10.35 11.14 -0.77
C GLU A 56 -11.69 10.59 -0.27
N ASN A 57 -12.66 10.56 -1.19
CA ASN A 57 -13.94 9.88 -0.95
C ASN A 57 -13.88 8.39 -1.34
N VAL A 58 -14.89 7.62 -0.95
CA VAL A 58 -14.93 6.16 -1.14
C VAL A 58 -14.87 5.79 -2.63
N LYS A 59 -15.55 6.55 -3.49
CA LYS A 59 -15.57 6.30 -4.93
C LYS A 59 -14.18 6.50 -5.56
N GLU A 60 -13.49 7.59 -5.23
CA GLU A 60 -12.13 7.87 -5.70
C GLU A 60 -11.14 6.77 -5.28
N TYR A 61 -11.28 6.29 -4.04
CA TYR A 61 -10.48 5.17 -3.55
C TYR A 61 -10.74 3.88 -4.34
N ILE A 62 -12.02 3.52 -4.56
CA ILE A 62 -12.40 2.35 -5.37
C ILE A 62 -11.88 2.49 -6.81
N ASP A 63 -12.01 3.67 -7.42
CA ASP A 63 -11.50 3.95 -8.76
C ASP A 63 -9.96 3.74 -8.83
N ARG A 64 -9.22 4.09 -7.77
CA ARG A 64 -7.78 3.81 -7.66
C ARG A 64 -7.47 2.33 -7.48
N VAL A 65 -8.24 1.61 -6.65
CA VAL A 65 -8.10 0.15 -6.48
C VAL A 65 -8.29 -0.53 -7.83
N MET A 66 -9.37 -0.20 -8.55
CA MET A 66 -9.68 -0.76 -9.86
C MET A 66 -8.62 -0.43 -10.91
N LYS A 67 -8.00 0.76 -10.88
CA LYS A 67 -6.86 1.08 -11.76
C LYS A 67 -5.68 0.14 -11.57
N VAL A 68 -5.40 -0.30 -10.34
CA VAL A 68 -4.30 -1.26 -10.07
C VAL A 68 -4.72 -2.66 -10.50
N VAL A 69 -5.92 -3.11 -10.12
CA VAL A 69 -6.48 -4.41 -10.49
C VAL A 69 -6.52 -4.60 -12.00
N ASN A 70 -7.01 -3.60 -12.74
CA ASN A 70 -7.12 -3.68 -14.20
C ASN A 70 -5.74 -3.76 -14.86
N ARG A 71 -4.72 -3.09 -14.30
CA ARG A 71 -3.33 -3.25 -14.78
C ARG A 71 -2.79 -4.65 -14.53
N MET A 72 -3.11 -5.27 -13.39
CA MET A 72 -2.72 -6.65 -13.11
C MET A 72 -3.39 -7.62 -14.10
N ARG A 73 -4.70 -7.46 -14.33
CA ARG A 73 -5.46 -8.27 -15.30
C ARG A 73 -4.92 -8.16 -16.73
N LEU A 74 -4.55 -6.95 -17.16
CA LEU A 74 -3.93 -6.74 -18.47
C LEU A 74 -2.56 -7.44 -18.61
N MET A 75 -1.86 -7.65 -17.50
CA MET A 75 -0.60 -8.41 -17.45
C MET A 75 -0.81 -9.93 -17.28
N GLY A 76 -2.06 -10.42 -17.38
CA GLY A 76 -2.39 -11.83 -17.24
C GLY A 76 -2.45 -12.34 -15.80
N GLU A 77 -2.36 -11.45 -14.80
CA GLU A 77 -2.52 -11.81 -13.39
C GLU A 77 -4.02 -11.86 -13.05
N ASP A 78 -4.51 -13.05 -12.70
CA ASP A 78 -5.86 -13.19 -12.18
C ASP A 78 -5.93 -12.84 -10.70
N LEU A 79 -6.88 -11.98 -10.35
CA LEU A 79 -7.12 -11.55 -8.99
C LEU A 79 -8.61 -11.76 -8.67
N PRO A 80 -8.94 -12.70 -7.76
CA PRO A 80 -10.31 -13.01 -7.41
C PRO A 80 -11.06 -11.79 -6.89
N GLU A 81 -12.30 -11.60 -7.33
CA GLU A 81 -13.13 -10.46 -6.91
C GLU A 81 -13.30 -10.39 -5.39
N LYS A 82 -13.41 -11.56 -4.74
CA LYS A 82 -13.44 -11.67 -3.28
C LYS A 82 -12.27 -10.94 -2.61
N LYS A 83 -11.04 -11.10 -3.11
CA LYS A 83 -9.85 -10.47 -2.55
C LYS A 83 -9.85 -8.94 -2.74
N ILE A 84 -10.46 -8.46 -3.83
CA ILE A 84 -10.63 -7.03 -4.09
C ILE A 84 -11.65 -6.45 -3.10
N VAL A 85 -12.79 -7.12 -2.93
CA VAL A 85 -13.84 -6.69 -2.00
C VAL A 85 -13.32 -6.68 -0.56
N GLU A 86 -12.64 -7.75 -0.13
CA GLU A 86 -12.01 -7.83 1.19
C GLU A 86 -11.02 -6.67 1.41
N LYS A 87 -10.14 -6.39 0.44
CA LYS A 87 -9.19 -5.28 0.51
C LYS A 87 -9.88 -3.93 0.71
N VAL A 88 -10.96 -3.68 -0.05
CA VAL A 88 -11.73 -2.43 0.05
C VAL A 88 -12.43 -2.34 1.41
N MET A 89 -13.09 -3.41 1.86
CA MET A 89 -13.81 -3.44 3.14
C MET A 89 -12.87 -3.21 4.33
N VAL A 90 -11.75 -3.94 4.40
CA VAL A 90 -10.76 -3.81 5.48
C VAL A 90 -10.23 -2.38 5.55
N THR A 91 -9.85 -1.80 4.41
CA THR A 91 -9.28 -0.44 4.37
C THR A 91 -10.31 0.63 4.77
N LEU A 92 -11.58 0.44 4.40
CA LEU A 92 -12.65 1.33 4.82
C LEU A 92 -12.91 1.23 6.32
N LEU A 93 -12.96 0.02 6.87
CA LEU A 93 -13.13 -0.21 8.31
C LEU A 93 -12.02 0.47 9.12
N GLU A 94 -10.76 0.27 8.74
CA GLU A 94 -9.60 0.92 9.38
C GLU A 94 -9.76 2.45 9.46
N ARG A 95 -10.26 3.08 8.38
CA ARG A 95 -10.51 4.53 8.35
C ARG A 95 -11.64 4.95 9.31
N PHE A 96 -12.71 4.15 9.38
CA PHE A 96 -13.81 4.46 10.29
C PHE A 96 -13.39 4.30 11.74
N GLU A 97 -12.68 3.23 12.09
CA GLU A 97 -12.14 3.01 13.44
C GLU A 97 -11.23 4.17 13.86
N ALA A 98 -10.30 4.60 12.99
CA ALA A 98 -9.44 5.74 13.28
C ALA A 98 -10.22 7.04 13.59
N LYS A 99 -11.32 7.29 12.87
CA LYS A 99 -12.21 8.44 13.13
C LYS A 99 -12.98 8.30 14.44
N PHE A 100 -13.46 7.11 14.78
CA PHE A 100 -14.13 6.86 16.06
C PHE A 100 -13.16 7.04 17.23
N SER A 101 -11.92 6.55 17.13
CA SER A 101 -10.90 6.77 18.15
C SER A 101 -10.59 8.26 18.37
N LEU A 102 -10.51 9.05 17.28
CA LEU A 102 -10.36 10.51 17.35
C LEU A 102 -11.56 11.17 18.05
N LEU A 103 -12.79 10.79 17.67
CA LEU A 103 -14.02 11.29 18.27
C LEU A 103 -14.12 10.94 19.76
N GLU A 104 -13.85 9.70 20.14
CA GLU A 104 -13.87 9.26 21.53
C GLU A 104 -12.86 10.06 22.38
N GLY A 105 -11.66 10.29 21.86
CA GLY A 105 -10.65 11.12 22.52
C GLY A 105 -11.10 12.57 22.74
N ILE A 106 -11.82 13.16 21.77
CA ILE A 106 -12.35 14.53 21.87
C ILE A 106 -13.56 14.59 22.83
N CYS A 107 -14.47 13.62 22.73
CA CYS A 107 -15.67 13.54 23.56
C CYS A 107 -15.33 13.32 25.04
N ARG A 108 -14.37 12.45 25.36
CA ARG A 108 -13.99 12.17 26.75
C ARG A 108 -13.44 13.42 27.44
N ASN A 109 -12.53 14.16 26.80
CA ASN A 109 -11.91 15.35 27.38
C ASN A 109 -12.87 16.55 27.51
N SER A 110 -13.75 16.76 26.52
CA SER A 110 -14.70 17.88 26.55
C SER A 110 -15.88 17.64 27.50
N LEU A 111 -16.40 16.40 27.60
CA LEU A 111 -17.42 16.04 28.60
C LEU A 111 -16.85 16.09 30.01
N PHE A 112 -15.62 15.60 30.23
CA PHE A 112 -15.00 15.62 31.56
C PHE A 112 -14.79 17.06 32.05
N LYS A 113 -14.31 17.98 31.19
CA LYS A 113 -14.19 19.40 31.53
C LYS A 113 -15.55 20.06 31.81
N LYS A 114 -16.58 19.74 31.03
CA LYS A 114 -17.94 20.27 31.26
C LYS A 114 -18.53 19.78 32.58
N LEU A 115 -18.37 18.50 32.90
CA LEU A 115 -18.84 17.91 34.16
C LEU A 115 -18.06 18.45 35.36
N ALA A 116 -16.73 18.58 35.25
CA ALA A 116 -15.91 19.16 36.30
C ALA A 116 -16.31 20.61 36.61
N ASN A 117 -16.49 21.45 35.57
CA ASN A 117 -16.93 22.82 35.73
C ASN A 117 -18.36 22.92 36.30
N ALA A 118 -19.27 22.04 35.88
CA ALA A 118 -20.64 22.01 36.38
C ALA A 118 -20.69 21.59 37.87
N LEU A 119 -19.87 20.63 38.29
CA LEU A 119 -19.75 20.23 39.70
C LEU A 119 -19.15 21.35 40.56
N GLN A 120 -18.12 22.04 40.05
CA GLN A 120 -17.45 23.13 40.76
C GLN A 120 -18.29 24.42 40.86
N ALA A 121 -19.36 24.54 40.08
CA ALA A 121 -20.32 25.65 40.12
C ALA A 121 -21.56 25.35 40.97
N VAL A 122 -21.70 24.11 41.45
CA VAL A 122 -22.81 23.66 42.33
C VAL A 122 -22.41 23.69 43.81
N GLU A 123 -21.11 23.84 44.13
CA GLU A 123 -20.60 24.28 45.44
C GLU A 123 -20.57 25.81 45.53
#